data_AF-A0A1Y2ECD9-F1
#
_entry.id   AF-A0A1Y2ECD9-F1
#
_cell.length_a   1.000
_cell.length_b   1.000
_cell.length_c   1.000
_cell.angle_alpha   90.00
_cell.angle_beta   90.00
_cell.angle_gamma   90.00
#
_symmetry.space_group_name_H-M   'P 1'
#
loop_
_entity.id
_entity.type
_entity.pdbx_description
1 polymer ?
#
loop_
_entity_poly.entity_id
_entity_poly.type
_entity_poly.pdbx_seq_one_letter_code
_entity_poly.pdbx_strand_id
1 'polypeptide(L)'
;MLPFFTIAHRLNTIIDYDKILVLDKVKVLEYDSPKNLLYETDENRKLIPNSKTEFSKLVQETGIKNVLLLRSREFANRYERYLKKNIVTIINNNSNNPFT
;
A
#
# COMPACT_ATOMS: atom_id res chain seq x y z
N MET A 1 -4.82 -23.55 -2.95
CA MET A 1 -4.80 -22.07 -2.89
C MET A 1 -3.41 -21.67 -2.42
N LEU A 2 -2.48 -21.48 -3.36
CA LEU A 2 -1.11 -21.10 -3.03
C LEU A 2 -1.01 -19.57 -3.00
N PRO A 3 -0.36 -18.98 -1.99
CA PRO A 3 -0.29 -17.55 -1.80
C PRO A 3 0.70 -16.91 -2.78
N PHE A 4 0.33 -15.73 -3.30
CA PHE A 4 1.23 -14.81 -3.98
C PHE A 4 2.31 -14.35 -3.00
N PHE A 5 3.46 -15.02 -2.98
CA PHE A 5 4.68 -14.51 -2.34
C PHE A 5 5.40 -13.59 -3.34
N THR A 6 5.00 -12.33 -3.40
CA THR A 6 5.79 -11.32 -4.12
C THR A 6 6.93 -10.87 -3.20
N ILE A 7 8.13 -11.38 -3.43
CA ILE A 7 9.35 -10.90 -2.77
C ILE A 7 9.68 -9.53 -3.35
N ALA A 8 9.14 -8.48 -2.73
CA ALA A 8 9.63 -7.13 -2.88
C ALA A 8 9.32 -6.35 -1.61
N HIS A 9 10.36 -5.92 -0.90
CA HIS A 9 10.22 -5.52 0.49
C HIS A 9 9.37 -4.26 0.72
N ARG A 10 9.24 -3.37 -0.28
CA ARG A 10 8.28 -2.26 -0.35
C ARG A 10 8.12 -1.88 -1.82
N LEU A 11 6.88 -1.71 -2.30
CA LEU A 11 6.58 -1.28 -3.67
C LEU A 11 7.41 -0.06 -4.10
N ASN A 12 7.71 0.84 -3.16
CA ASN A 12 8.53 2.04 -3.36
C ASN A 12 9.98 1.79 -3.81
N THR A 13 10.54 0.60 -3.59
CA THR A 13 11.91 0.26 -4.01
C THR A 13 11.93 -0.54 -5.32
N ILE A 14 10.78 -1.08 -5.76
CA ILE A 14 10.68 -1.91 -6.97
C ILE A 14 10.84 -1.07 -8.24
N ILE A 15 10.39 0.18 -8.18
CA ILE A 15 10.46 1.11 -9.31
C ILE A 15 11.91 1.46 -9.69
N ASP A 16 12.85 1.31 -8.76
CA ASP A 16 14.27 1.64 -8.94
C ASP A 16 15.11 0.46 -9.46
N TYR A 17 14.52 -0.72 -9.66
CA TYR A 17 15.24 -1.87 -10.23
C TYR A 17 15.36 -1.74 -11.76
N ASP A 18 16.48 -2.21 -12.30
CA ASP A 18 16.71 -2.24 -13.74
C ASP A 18 15.70 -3.14 -14.49
N LYS A 19 15.34 -4.27 -13.86
CA LYS A 19 14.43 -5.29 -14.39
C LYS A 19 13.60 -5.92 -13.28
N ILE A 20 12.38 -6.32 -13.64
CA ILE A 20 11.43 -7.05 -12.79
C ILE A 20 11.12 -8.38 -13.46
N LEU A 21 11.13 -9.45 -12.66
CA LEU A 21 10.71 -10.79 -13.07
C LEU A 21 9.36 -11.11 -12.43
N VAL A 22 8.34 -11.35 -13.24
CA VAL A 22 7.01 -11.79 -12.79
C VAL A 22 6.88 -13.29 -13.05
N LEU A 23 6.50 -14.04 -12.01
CA LEU A 23 6.36 -15.50 -12.05
C LEU A 23 4.93 -15.93 -11.71
N ASP A 24 4.42 -16.94 -12.42
CA ASP A 24 3.21 -17.70 -12.03
C ASP A 24 3.48 -19.19 -12.13
N LYS A 25 3.13 -19.95 -11.07
CA LYS A 25 3.33 -21.40 -10.98
C LYS A 25 4.72 -21.85 -11.47
N VAL A 26 5.77 -21.14 -11.05
CA VAL A 26 7.19 -21.43 -11.40
C VAL A 26 7.53 -21.17 -12.88
N LYS A 27 6.65 -20.50 -13.64
CA LYS A 27 6.92 -20.05 -15.01
C LYS A 27 7.13 -18.55 -15.06
N VAL A 28 8.03 -18.12 -15.93
CA VAL A 28 8.23 -16.70 -16.25
C VAL A 28 7.05 -16.20 -17.06
N LEU A 29 6.35 -15.20 -16.53
CA LEU A 29 5.29 -14.50 -17.25
C LEU A 29 5.81 -13.24 -17.93
N GLU A 30 6.59 -12.44 -17.20
CA GLU A 30 7.09 -11.15 -17.68
C GLU A 30 8.51 -10.92 -17.16
N TYR A 31 9.37 -10.33 -17.99
CA TYR A 31 10.72 -9.95 -17.62
C TYR A 31 11.13 -8.67 -18.36
N ASP A 32 10.93 -7.51 -17.74
CA ASP A 32 11.33 -6.22 -18.32
C ASP A 32 11.50 -5.13 -17.25
N SER A 33 11.87 -3.91 -17.66
CA SER A 33 12.01 -2.76 -16.79
C SER A 33 10.66 -2.33 -16.21
N PRO A 34 10.62 -1.76 -14.99
CA PRO A 34 9.39 -1.26 -14.38
C PRO A 34 8.62 -0.31 -15.29
N LYS A 35 9.33 0.55 -16.04
CA LYS A 35 8.74 1.50 -16.98
C LYS A 35 7.95 0.81 -18.09
N ASN A 36 8.51 -0.22 -18.71
CA ASN A 36 7.87 -0.94 -19.82
C ASN A 36 6.70 -1.80 -19.33
N LEU A 37 6.80 -2.32 -18.10
CA LEU A 37 5.72 -3.09 -17.51
C LEU A 37 4.56 -2.20 -17.08
N LEU A 38 4.83 -0.98 -16.59
CA LEU A 38 3.82 -0.05 -16.09
C LEU A 38 3.20 0.87 -17.13
N TYR A 39 3.88 1.13 -18.24
CA TYR A 39 3.46 2.12 -19.23
C TYR A 39 3.53 1.57 -20.65
N GLU A 40 2.56 1.94 -21.47
CA GLU A 40 2.59 1.77 -22.91
C GLU A 40 2.60 3.14 -23.59
N THR A 41 2.92 3.16 -24.88
CA THR A 41 3.01 4.40 -25.66
C THR A 41 1.75 4.56 -26.50
N ASP A 42 1.07 5.70 -26.38
CA ASP A 42 -0.06 6.04 -27.24
C ASP A 42 0.39 6.48 -28.65
N GLU A 43 -0.58 6.70 -29.53
CA GLU A 43 -0.34 7.19 -30.91
C GLU A 43 0.44 8.52 -30.97
N ASN A 44 0.38 9.32 -29.90
CA ASN A 44 1.05 10.61 -29.75
C ASN A 44 2.40 10.51 -29.04
N ARG A 45 2.94 9.29 -28.87
CA ARG A 45 4.18 8.99 -28.15
C ARG A 45 4.16 9.37 -26.66
N LYS A 46 2.97 9.50 -26.06
CA LYS A 46 2.81 9.75 -24.64
C LYS A 46 2.79 8.43 -23.87
N LEU A 47 3.46 8.43 -22.72
CA LEU A 47 3.39 7.31 -21.78
C LEU A 47 2.03 7.31 -21.09
N ILE A 48 1.29 6.23 -21.28
CA ILE A 48 -0.01 5.97 -20.64
C ILE A 48 0.09 4.72 -19.76
N PRO A 49 -0.61 4.65 -18.61
CA PRO A 49 -0.59 3.47 -17.76
C PRO A 49 -1.05 2.22 -18.52
N ASN A 50 -0.21 1.18 -18.49
CA ASN A 50 -0.49 -0.11 -19.11
C ASN A 50 -1.21 -1.01 -18.11
N SER A 51 -2.44 -1.44 -18.41
CA SER A 51 -3.21 -2.37 -17.56
C SER A 51 -3.14 -3.82 -18.02
N LYS A 52 -2.42 -4.11 -19.12
CA LYS A 52 -2.36 -5.44 -19.73
C LYS A 52 -1.38 -6.35 -19.00
N THR A 53 -0.31 -5.81 -18.43
CA THR A 53 0.73 -6.58 -17.74
C THR A 53 0.25 -7.06 -16.37
N GLU A 54 0.71 -8.24 -15.97
CA GLU A 54 0.46 -8.79 -14.64
C GLU A 54 1.11 -7.93 -13.56
N PHE A 55 2.30 -7.38 -13.83
CA PHE A 55 2.93 -6.43 -12.92
C PHE A 55 2.04 -5.21 -12.65
N SER A 56 1.44 -4.61 -13.68
CA SER A 56 0.56 -3.45 -13.49
C SER A 56 -0.71 -3.76 -12.73
N LYS A 57 -1.30 -4.94 -12.94
CA LYS A 57 -2.48 -5.40 -12.17
C LYS A 57 -2.13 -5.55 -10.69
N LEU A 58 -1.00 -6.19 -10.40
CA LEU A 58 -0.49 -6.34 -9.03
C LEU A 58 -0.28 -4.98 -8.35
N VAL A 59 0.30 -4.00 -9.06
CA VAL A 59 0.52 -2.64 -8.57
C VAL A 59 -0.78 -1.89 -8.32
N GLN A 60 -1.76 -1.99 -9.22
CA GLN A 60 -3.07 -1.34 -9.06
C GLN A 60 -3.84 -1.91 -7.86
N GLU A 61 -3.83 -3.23 -7.70
CA GLU A 61 -4.53 -3.91 -6.60
C GLU A 61 -3.90 -3.62 -5.24
N THR A 62 -2.56 -3.64 -5.17
CA THR A 62 -1.85 -3.35 -3.92
C THR A 62 -1.84 -1.86 -3.60
N GLY A 63 -1.76 -0.96 -4.58
CA GLY A 63 -1.75 0.48 -4.38
C GLY A 63 -3.00 1.01 -3.69
N ILE A 64 -4.19 0.65 -4.20
CA ILE A 64 -5.45 1.17 -3.63
C ILE A 64 -5.79 0.46 -2.32
N LYS A 65 -5.70 -0.88 -2.26
CA LYS A 65 -6.05 -1.63 -1.05
C LYS A 65 -5.11 -1.33 0.12
N ASN A 66 -3.80 -1.24 -0.11
CA ASN A 66 -2.88 -0.89 0.97
C ASN A 66 -3.05 0.56 1.42
N VAL A 67 -3.20 1.53 0.50
CA VAL A 67 -3.44 2.92 0.88
C VAL A 67 -4.77 3.08 1.62
N LEU A 68 -5.84 2.41 1.17
CA LEU A 68 -7.14 2.45 1.82
C LEU A 68 -7.10 1.78 3.20
N LEU A 69 -6.43 0.63 3.33
CA LEU A 69 -6.24 -0.07 4.60
C LEU A 69 -5.38 0.75 5.56
N LEU A 70 -4.31 1.39 5.08
CA LEU A 70 -3.49 2.29 5.89
C LEU A 70 -4.32 3.49 6.35
N ARG A 71 -5.10 4.11 5.46
CA ARG A 71 -6.01 5.21 5.82
C ARG A 71 -7.02 4.77 6.89
N SER A 72 -7.70 3.64 6.71
CA SER A 72 -8.68 3.15 7.68
C SER A 72 -8.05 2.84 9.05
N ARG A 73 -6.85 2.24 9.06
CA ARG A 73 -6.08 1.98 10.29
C ARG A 73 -5.62 3.28 10.96
N GLU A 74 -5.14 4.26 10.19
CA GLU A 74 -4.76 5.56 10.75
C GLU A 74 -5.95 6.32 11.33
N PHE A 75 -7.12 6.32 10.66
CA PHE A 75 -8.34 6.90 11.20
C PHE A 75 -8.77 6.23 12.52
N ALA A 76 -8.78 4.89 12.56
CA ALA A 76 -9.10 4.13 13.77
C ALA A 76 -8.09 4.44 14.90
N ASN A 77 -6.79 4.42 14.60
CA ASN A 77 -5.72 4.73 15.55
C ASN A 77 -5.80 6.18 16.06
N ARG A 78 -6.25 7.12 15.23
CA ARG A 78 -6.39 8.53 15.60
C ARG A 78 -7.62 8.77 16.47
N TYR A 79 -8.73 8.06 16.20
CA TYR A 79 -9.93 8.07 17.05
C TYR A 79 -9.67 7.41 18.41
N GLU A 80 -8.98 6.28 18.44
CA GLU A 80 -8.50 5.64 19.68
C GLU A 80 -7.59 6.57 20.50
N ARG A 81 -6.63 7.25 19.84
CA ARG A 81 -5.78 8.26 20.50
C ARG A 81 -6.58 9.45 21.02
N TYR A 82 -7.59 9.91 20.28
CA TYR A 82 -8.51 10.97 20.72
C TYR A 82 -9.34 10.53 21.92
N LEU A 83 -9.93 9.34 21.89
CA LEU A 83 -10.70 8.81 23.02
C LEU A 83 -9.82 8.60 24.24
N LYS A 84 -8.64 7.98 24.09
CA LYS A 84 -7.71 7.83 25.21
C LYS A 84 -7.28 9.18 25.76
N LYS A 85 -6.96 10.16 24.93
CA LYS A 85 -6.59 11.50 25.39
C LYS A 85 -7.72 12.18 26.14
N ASN A 86 -8.95 12.15 25.62
CA ASN A 86 -10.09 12.84 26.24
C ASN A 86 -10.65 12.08 27.46
N ILE A 87 -10.71 10.75 27.43
CA ILE A 87 -11.19 9.92 28.55
C ILE A 87 -10.17 9.89 29.69
N VAL A 88 -8.86 9.73 29.42
CA VAL A 88 -7.83 9.78 30.48
C VAL A 88 -7.77 11.17 31.12
N THR A 89 -7.98 12.25 30.35
CA THR A 89 -8.07 13.61 30.90
C THR A 89 -9.29 13.75 31.83
N ILE A 90 -10.44 13.16 31.48
CA ILE A 90 -11.65 13.20 32.31
C ILE A 90 -11.50 12.36 33.58
N ILE A 91 -10.85 11.20 33.52
CA ILE A 91 -10.64 10.32 34.68
C ILE A 91 -9.65 10.94 35.68
N ASN A 92 -8.53 11.48 35.20
CA ASN A 92 -7.52 12.08 36.08
C ASN A 92 -7.97 13.40 36.74
N ASN A 93 -8.93 14.11 36.15
CA ASN A 93 -9.49 15.33 36.75
C ASN A 93 -10.59 15.06 37.79
N ASN A 94 -11.10 13.82 37.90
CA ASN A 94 -12.11 13.44 38.90
C ASN A 94 -11.52 12.73 40.13
N SER A 95 -10.21 12.47 40.18
CA SER A 95 -9.54 11.86 41.35
C SER A 95 -8.93 12.88 42.33
N ASN A 96 -9.01 14.18 42.03
CA ASN A 96 -8.66 15.25 42.97
C ASN A 96 -9.93 15.98 43.38
N ASN A 97 -10.74 15.35 44.25
CA ASN A 97 -11.77 16.06 44.99
C ASN A 97 -11.09 16.70 46.22
N PRO A 98 -10.89 18.03 46.28
CA PRO A 98 -10.36 18.68 47.48
C PRO A 98 -11.42 18.86 48.59
N PHE A 99 -12.58 18.19 48.50
CA PHE A 99 -13.64 18.23 49.51
C PHE A 99 -13.82 16.92 50.30
N THR A 100 -12.74 16.19 50.55
CA THR A 100 -12.56 15.44 51.81
C THR A 100 -11.28 15.88 52.47
#